data_AF-A0A659UJD1-F1
#
_entry.id   AF-A0A659UJD1-F1
#
_cell.length_a   1.000
_cell.length_b   1.000
_cell.length_c   1.000
_cell.angle_alpha   90.00
_cell.angle_beta   90.00
_cell.angle_gamma   90.00
#
_symmetry.space_group_name_H-M   'P 1'
#
loop_
_entity.id
_entity.type
_entity.pdbx_description
1 polymer ?
#
loop_
_entity_poly.entity_id
_entity_poly.type
_entity_poly.pdbx_seq_one_letter_code
_entity_poly.pdbx_strand_id
1 'polypeptide(L)'
;LVRSKLGLVAAKPMPRVLLNINSFLLGARSVDPTITCQVIFTGEWSLAVKEAEATNALVDQGADVITCYVDSQKVVVETAAGRGAFVCVYHANQSPPAPKK
;
A
#
# COMPACT_ATOMS: atom_id res chain seq x y z
N LEU A 1 2.25 18.46 5.42
CA LEU A 1 1.29 17.85 6.36
C LEU A 1 0.94 16.48 5.82
N VAL A 2 1.48 15.43 6.43
CA VAL A 2 1.11 14.04 6.08
C VAL A 2 -0.34 13.84 6.52
N ARG A 3 -1.24 13.55 5.60
CA ARG A 3 -2.63 13.20 5.87
C ARG A 3 -2.63 11.79 6.46
N SER A 4 -3.30 11.59 7.60
CA SER A 4 -3.35 10.35 8.39
C SER A 4 -4.09 9.16 7.73
N LYS A 5 -3.98 9.02 6.40
CA LYS A 5 -4.63 7.97 5.60
C LYS A 5 -3.60 7.07 4.94
N LEU A 6 -3.69 5.78 5.26
CA LEU A 6 -2.88 4.73 4.67
C LEU A 6 -3.67 4.01 3.58
N GLY A 7 -2.99 3.58 2.52
CA GLY A 7 -3.54 2.73 1.48
C GLY A 7 -2.82 1.38 1.44
N LEU A 8 -3.58 0.30 1.24
CA LEU A 8 -3.04 -1.04 1.14
C LEU A 8 -3.67 -1.80 -0.04
N VAL A 9 -2.82 -2.27 -0.96
CA VAL A 9 -3.21 -3.15 -2.07
C VAL A 9 -2.99 -4.60 -1.65
N ALA A 10 -4.04 -5.43 -1.67
CA ALA A 10 -3.98 -6.83 -1.25
C ALA A 10 -4.47 -7.78 -2.34
N ALA A 11 -3.93 -8.99 -2.39
CA ALA A 11 -4.37 -10.01 -3.34
C ALA A 11 -5.76 -10.55 -3.01
N LYS A 12 -5.87 -11.39 -1.97
CA LYS A 12 -7.07 -12.15 -1.60
C LYS A 12 -7.42 -11.96 -0.12
N PRO A 13 -8.70 -11.99 0.27
CA PRO A 13 -9.10 -11.91 1.68
C PRO A 13 -8.85 -13.26 2.38
N MET A 14 -7.58 -13.54 2.66
CA MET A 14 -7.14 -14.74 3.40
C MET A 14 -6.73 -14.38 4.82
N PRO A 15 -6.84 -15.30 5.81
CA PRO A 15 -6.51 -15.00 7.20
C PRO A 15 -5.11 -14.38 7.42
N ARG A 16 -4.10 -14.88 6.70
CA ARG A 16 -2.73 -14.33 6.76
C ARG A 16 -2.64 -12.90 6.23
N VAL A 17 -3.41 -12.59 5.18
CA VAL A 17 -3.46 -11.26 4.55
C VAL A 17 -4.14 -10.27 5.48
N LEU A 18 -5.28 -10.67 6.06
CA LEU A 18 -6.01 -9.85 7.04
C LEU A 18 -5.18 -9.58 8.29
N LEU A 19 -4.41 -10.57 8.78
CA LEU A 19 -3.48 -10.37 9.88
C LEU A 19 -2.44 -9.29 9.56
N ASN A 20 -1.88 -9.33 8.35
CA ASN A 20 -0.88 -8.35 7.91
C ASN A 20 -1.48 -6.94 7.86
N ILE A 21 -2.66 -6.80 7.25
CA ILE A 21 -3.44 -5.55 7.23
C ILE A 21 -3.65 -5.00 8.64
N ASN A 22 -4.11 -5.85 9.55
CA ASN A 22 -4.37 -5.45 10.94
C ASN A 22 -3.08 -5.03 11.64
N SER A 23 -1.97 -5.76 11.46
CA SER A 23 -0.68 -5.40 12.07
C SER A 23 -0.15 -4.05 11.57
N PHE A 24 -0.33 -3.75 10.28
CA PHE A 24 0.06 -2.47 9.70
C PHE A 24 -0.76 -1.31 10.27
N LEU A 25 -2.09 -1.48 10.33
CA LEU A 25 -2.98 -0.49 10.93
C LEU A 25 -2.70 -0.27 12.42
N LEU A 26 -2.52 -1.35 13.19
CA LEU A 26 -2.22 -1.25 14.63
C LEU A 26 -0.85 -0.62 14.89
N GLY A 27 0.15 -0.92 14.07
CA GLY A 27 1.47 -0.28 14.14
C GLY A 27 1.37 1.23 13.94
N ALA A 28 0.65 1.68 12.91
CA ALA A 28 0.41 3.10 12.69
C ALA A 28 -0.40 3.74 13.84
N ARG A 29 -1.43 3.04 14.34
CA ARG A 29 -2.27 3.51 15.46
C ARG A 29 -1.55 3.55 16.80
N SER A 30 -0.45 2.82 16.96
CA SER A 30 0.40 2.94 18.15
C SER A 30 1.07 4.31 18.26
N VAL A 31 1.22 5.02 17.14
CA VAL A 31 1.75 6.40 17.07
C VAL A 31 0.62 7.42 17.04
N ASP A 32 -0.40 7.20 16.20
CA ASP A 32 -1.57 8.07 16.09
C ASP A 32 -2.85 7.22 15.93
N PRO A 33 -3.71 7.14 16.96
CA PRO A 33 -4.91 6.31 16.93
C PRO A 33 -5.97 6.77 15.92
N THR A 34 -5.88 7.99 15.40
CA THR A 34 -6.82 8.53 14.39
C THR A 34 -6.55 8.02 12.99
N ILE A 35 -5.41 7.38 12.76
CA ILE A 35 -5.03 6.83 11.46
C ILE A 35 -6.06 5.79 11.00
N THR A 36 -6.38 5.89 9.71
CA THR A 36 -7.25 4.95 9.00
C THR A 36 -6.47 4.30 7.86
N CYS A 37 -6.84 3.06 7.52
CA CYS A 37 -6.26 2.31 6.41
C CYS A 37 -7.37 1.88 5.46
N GLN A 38 -7.24 2.26 4.19
CA GLN A 38 -8.14 1.81 3.13
C GLN A 38 -7.49 0.66 2.37
N VAL A 39 -8.24 -0.41 2.15
CA VAL A 39 -7.76 -1.63 1.51
C VAL A 39 -8.53 -1.87 0.22
N ILE A 40 -7.81 -2.17 -0.85
CA ILE A 40 -8.40 -2.66 -2.11
C ILE A 40 -7.84 -4.06 -2.39
N PHE A 41 -8.74 -5.02 -2.60
CA PHE A 41 -8.40 -6.38 -2.99
C PHE A 41 -8.42 -6.54 -4.51
N THR A 42 -7.32 -6.99 -5.11
CA THR A 42 -7.18 -7.17 -6.57
C THR A 42 -7.75 -8.51 -7.06
N GLY A 43 -7.87 -9.49 -6.16
CA GLY A 43 -8.42 -10.82 -6.38
C GLY A 43 -7.38 -11.91 -6.67
N GLU A 44 -6.13 -11.55 -6.98
CA GLU A 44 -5.04 -12.50 -7.27
C GLU A 44 -3.67 -11.91 -6.88
N TRP A 45 -2.67 -12.77 -6.69
CA TRP A 45 -1.34 -12.38 -6.21
C TRP A 45 -0.55 -11.52 -7.19
N SER A 46 -0.77 -11.64 -8.50
CA SER A 46 -0.04 -10.89 -9.51
C SER A 46 -0.95 -10.45 -10.64
N LEU A 47 -1.46 -9.22 -10.55
CA LEU A 47 -2.28 -8.57 -11.56
C LEU A 47 -1.86 -7.11 -11.71
N ALA A 48 -0.70 -6.90 -12.34
CA ALA A 48 -0.05 -5.59 -12.49
C ALA A 48 -1.01 -4.43 -12.84
N VAL A 49 -1.89 -4.62 -13.84
CA VAL A 49 -2.86 -3.60 -14.24
C VAL A 49 -3.80 -3.23 -13.09
N LYS A 50 -4.40 -4.22 -12.43
CA LYS A 50 -5.30 -3.99 -11.29
C LYS A 50 -4.59 -3.42 -10.08
N GLU A 51 -3.34 -3.77 -9.87
CA GLU A 51 -2.52 -3.23 -8.78
C GLU A 51 -2.20 -1.75 -9.00
N ALA A 52 -1.88 -1.36 -10.23
CA ALA A 52 -1.71 0.05 -10.60
C ALA A 52 -3.04 0.83 -10.44
N GLU A 53 -4.16 0.28 -10.91
CA GLU A 53 -5.49 0.89 -10.75
C GLU A 53 -5.86 1.06 -9.27
N ALA A 54 -5.68 0.01 -8.46
CA ALA A 54 -5.92 0.05 -7.01
C ALA A 54 -5.04 1.09 -6.32
N THR A 55 -3.76 1.18 -6.70
CA THR A 55 -2.82 2.16 -6.16
C THR A 55 -3.26 3.58 -6.49
N ASN A 56 -3.61 3.84 -7.76
CA ASN A 56 -4.13 5.14 -8.18
C ASN A 56 -5.39 5.52 -7.40
N ALA A 57 -6.35 4.60 -7.28
CA ALA A 57 -7.59 4.84 -6.55
C ALA A 57 -7.35 5.18 -5.07
N LEU A 58 -6.40 4.51 -4.41
CA LEU A 58 -6.04 4.81 -3.02
C LEU A 58 -5.43 6.21 -2.89
N VAL A 59 -4.52 6.59 -3.80
CA VAL A 59 -3.94 7.94 -3.80
C VAL A 59 -5.00 9.01 -4.12
N ASP A 60 -5.91 8.75 -5.06
CA ASP A 60 -7.04 9.63 -5.39
C ASP A 60 -7.98 9.85 -4.18
N GLN A 61 -8.13 8.83 -3.33
CA GLN A 61 -8.89 8.88 -2.07
C GLN A 61 -8.13 9.57 -0.92
N GLY A 62 -6.90 10.05 -1.20
CA GLY A 62 -6.07 10.83 -0.31
C GLY A 62 -5.17 9.99 0.60
N ALA A 63 -4.80 8.77 0.20
CA ALA A 63 -3.75 8.01 0.88
C ALA A 63 -2.37 8.59 0.54
N ASP A 64 -1.61 8.95 1.59
CA ASP A 64 -0.27 9.54 1.45
C ASP A 64 0.84 8.49 1.60
N VAL A 65 0.51 7.34 2.21
CA VAL A 65 1.41 6.19 2.39
C VAL A 65 0.73 4.95 1.81
N ILE A 66 1.40 4.29 0.87
CA ILE A 66 0.95 3.06 0.24
C ILE A 66 1.80 1.88 0.70
N THR A 67 1.16 0.75 0.99
CA THR A 67 1.82 -0.54 1.15
C THR A 67 1.10 -1.61 0.33
N CYS A 68 1.69 -2.79 0.22
CA CYS A 68 1.10 -3.88 -0.55
C CYS A 68 1.43 -5.27 -0.01
N TYR A 69 0.48 -6.18 -0.25
CA TYR A 69 0.60 -7.61 -0.02
C TYR A 69 0.14 -8.36 -1.28
N VAL A 70 0.97 -8.22 -2.32
CA VAL A 70 0.88 -8.82 -3.66
C VAL A 70 2.29 -9.22 -4.11
N ASP A 71 2.41 -10.05 -5.14
CA ASP A 71 3.72 -10.49 -5.70
C ASP A 71 4.28 -9.46 -6.70
N SER A 72 3.43 -8.71 -7.40
CA SER A 72 3.83 -7.67 -8.38
C SER A 72 4.13 -6.30 -7.72
N GLN A 73 4.79 -6.31 -6.56
CA GLN A 73 5.02 -5.13 -5.71
C GLN A 73 5.68 -3.95 -6.41
N LYS A 74 6.56 -4.21 -7.39
CA LYS A 74 7.24 -3.18 -8.17
C LYS A 74 6.23 -2.21 -8.78
N VAL A 75 5.11 -2.73 -9.30
CA VAL A 75 4.07 -1.92 -9.94
C VAL A 75 3.42 -0.97 -8.94
N VAL A 76 3.11 -1.46 -7.75
CA VAL A 76 2.55 -0.63 -6.66
C VAL A 76 3.56 0.45 -6.25
N VAL A 77 4.82 0.09 -6.07
CA VAL A 77 5.89 1.02 -5.65
C VAL A 77 6.09 2.12 -6.67
N GLU A 78 6.26 1.79 -7.95
CA GLU A 78 6.48 2.75 -9.03
C GLU A 78 5.26 3.65 -9.23
N THR A 79 4.05 3.08 -9.16
CA THR A 79 2.80 3.85 -9.29
C THR A 79 2.64 4.83 -8.12
N ALA A 80 2.81 4.39 -6.88
CA ALA A 80 2.69 5.24 -5.70
C ALA A 80 3.76 6.35 -5.68
N ALA A 81 5.01 6.01 -5.97
CA ALA A 81 6.11 6.97 -5.99
C ALA A 81 5.95 8.01 -7.12
N GLY A 82 5.53 7.57 -8.31
CA GLY A 82 5.22 8.48 -9.43
C GLY A 82 4.07 9.44 -9.13
N ARG A 83 3.21 9.09 -8.18
CA ARG A 83 2.11 9.93 -7.67
C ARG A 83 2.49 10.76 -6.44
N GLY A 84 3.74 10.69 -5.97
CA GLY A 84 4.25 11.43 -4.82
C GLY A 84 3.89 10.84 -3.45
N ALA A 85 3.27 9.65 -3.42
CA ALA A 85 3.00 8.94 -2.17
C ALA A 85 4.25 8.23 -1.64
N PHE A 86 4.36 8.11 -0.32
CA PHE A 86 5.40 7.32 0.32
C PHE A 86 5.06 5.83 0.21
N VAL A 87 6.07 4.97 0.13
CA VAL A 87 5.85 3.52 0.02
C VAL A 87 6.50 2.79 1.18
N CYS A 88 5.71 1.99 1.89
CA CYS A 88 6.19 1.03 2.88
C CYS A 88 6.18 -0.35 2.24
N VAL A 89 7.36 -0.87 1.93
CA VAL A 89 7.49 -2.05 1.08
C VAL A 89 7.68 -3.31 1.91
N TYR A 90 6.98 -4.37 1.52
CA TYR A 90 7.09 -5.70 2.10
C TYR A 90 8.04 -6.57 1.25
N HIS A 91 8.61 -7.65 1.79
CA HIS A 91 9.45 -8.66 1.11
C HIS A 91 10.86 -8.27 0.61
N ALA A 92 11.10 -7.08 0.07
CA ALA A 92 12.42 -6.71 -0.47
C ALA A 92 12.73 -5.21 -0.33
N ASN A 93 14.01 -4.86 -0.28
CA ASN A 93 14.45 -3.47 -0.33
C ASN A 93 14.22 -2.89 -1.73
N GLN A 94 13.09 -2.20 -1.92
CA GLN A 94 12.73 -1.51 -3.16
C GLN A 94 13.14 -0.03 -3.17
N SER A 95 14.14 0.37 -2.37
CA SER A 95 14.76 1.70 -2.51
C SER A 95 15.44 1.97 -3.86
N PRO A 96 15.98 0.96 -4.62
CA PRO A 96 16.56 1.23 -5.93
C PRO A 96 15.54 1.68 -7.01
N PRO A 97 14.34 1.09 -7.14
CA PRO A 97 13.33 1.54 -8.10
C PRO A 97 12.49 2.74 -7.62
N ALA A 98 12.55 3.13 -6.33
CA ALA A 98 11.91 4.36 -5.88
C ALA A 98 12.76 5.57 -6.32
N PRO A 99 12.24 6.48 -7.18
CA PRO A 99 12.99 7.66 -7.58
C PRO A 99 13.39 8.47 -6.35
N LYS A 100 14.68 8.84 -6.27
CA LYS A 100 15.16 9.74 -5.23
C LYS A 100 14.45 11.08 -5.41
N LYS A 101 13.82 11.56 -4.33
CA LYS A 101 13.26 12.91 -4.27
C LYS A 101 14.31 13.96 -4.57
#